data_AF-A0A395IU54-F1
#
_entry.id   AF-A0A395IU54-F1
#
_cell.length_a   1.000
_cell.length_b   1.000
_cell.length_c   1.000
_cell.angle_alpha   90.00
_cell.angle_beta   90.00
_cell.angle_gamma   90.00
#
_symmetry.space_group_name_H-M   'P 1'
#
loop_
_entity.id
_entity.type
_entity.pdbx_description
1 polymer ?
#
loop_
_entity_poly.entity_id
_entity_poly.type
_entity_poly.pdbx_seq_one_letter_code
_entity_poly.pdbx_strand_id
1 'polypeptide(L)'
;MRDYYERIGDQWRTRSYLQACGQLKNQPTLIRNFDEAIAIPKIGQRIAKKIEEIVLTGRLLRLENAEAEPDDKILKLFMGIYGVNVKLASKWISQGHRTFSDLTTYVRLTPSQRIGIEHYDDLQLRIPRDEVTAMGKHITDTAQILDPNIEIIIGGSYRRGAKTSGDIDIIISKFNTTKTTELTPFLSSLVKTLTASKFLVAAFQSRIIAKDQNGTDVVSSPLPPLPNLTPIHGAASISSSFPHPK
;
A
#
# COMPACT_ATOMS: atom_id res chain seq x y z
N MET A 1 -17.34 6.47 -4.59
CA MET A 1 -16.84 7.45 -5.58
C MET A 1 -15.37 7.83 -5.45
N ARG A 2 -14.84 8.21 -4.27
CA ARG A 2 -13.40 8.53 -4.09
C ARG A 2 -12.50 7.46 -4.71
N ASP A 3 -12.70 6.21 -4.28
CA ASP A 3 -11.87 5.08 -4.71
C ASP A 3 -12.01 4.81 -6.21
N TYR A 4 -13.18 5.06 -6.80
CA TYR A 4 -13.36 5.00 -8.25
C TYR A 4 -12.51 6.05 -8.98
N TYR A 5 -12.50 7.30 -8.50
CA TYR A 5 -11.69 8.36 -9.12
C TYR A 5 -10.19 8.14 -8.93
N GLU A 6 -9.79 7.57 -7.80
CA GLU A 6 -8.42 7.13 -7.56
C GLU A 6 -8.02 6.04 -8.55
N ARG A 7 -8.90 5.05 -8.78
CA ARG A 7 -8.72 3.98 -9.76
C ARG A 7 -8.68 4.43 -11.21
N ILE A 8 -9.21 5.59 -11.58
CA ILE A 8 -9.09 6.12 -12.94
C ILE A 8 -8.04 7.23 -13.06
N GLY A 9 -7.27 7.47 -11.99
CA GLY A 9 -6.18 8.45 -11.96
C GLY A 9 -6.62 9.91 -11.87
N ASP A 10 -7.88 10.19 -11.52
CA ASP A 10 -8.40 11.55 -11.36
C ASP A 10 -8.08 12.10 -9.96
N GLN A 11 -6.90 12.68 -9.84
CA GLN A 11 -6.39 13.21 -8.57
C GLN A 11 -7.24 14.37 -8.02
N TRP A 12 -7.77 15.24 -8.89
CA TRP A 12 -8.56 16.40 -8.48
C TRP A 12 -9.89 15.99 -7.86
N ARG A 13 -10.61 15.06 -8.51
CA ARG A 13 -11.86 14.53 -7.95
C ARG A 13 -11.57 13.72 -6.70
N THR A 14 -10.54 12.88 -6.70
CA THR A 14 -10.13 12.11 -5.51
C THR A 14 -9.91 13.01 -4.30
N ARG A 15 -9.14 14.09 -4.45
CA ARG A 15 -8.89 15.07 -3.39
C ARG A 15 -10.18 15.77 -2.94
N SER A 16 -11.04 16.15 -3.87
CA SER A 16 -12.32 16.80 -3.58
C SER A 16 -13.24 15.89 -2.74
N TYR A 17 -13.36 14.61 -3.12
CA TYR A 17 -14.13 13.63 -2.34
C TYR A 17 -13.49 13.37 -0.98
N LEU A 18 -12.16 13.29 -0.88
CA LEU A 18 -11.47 13.11 0.39
C LEU A 18 -11.78 14.26 1.36
N GLN A 19 -11.74 15.50 0.88
CA GLN A 19 -12.08 16.69 1.67
C GLN A 19 -13.54 16.67 2.09
N ALA A 20 -14.47 16.40 1.16
CA ALA A 20 -15.89 16.32 1.47
C ALA A 20 -16.20 15.23 2.52
N CYS A 21 -15.66 14.01 2.37
CA CYS A 21 -15.83 12.95 3.36
C CYS A 21 -15.27 13.33 4.73
N GLY A 22 -14.13 14.03 4.78
CA GLY A 22 -13.57 14.52 6.03
C GLY A 22 -14.47 15.55 6.71
N GLN A 23 -15.05 16.48 5.95
CA GLN A 23 -15.98 17.47 6.49
C GLN A 23 -17.29 16.85 6.98
N LEU A 24 -17.84 15.89 6.23
CA LEU A 24 -19.06 15.16 6.61
C LEU A 24 -18.87 14.35 7.89
N LYS A 25 -17.72 13.67 8.05
CA LYS A 25 -17.40 12.91 9.27
C LYS A 25 -17.36 13.76 10.54
N ASN A 26 -17.07 15.05 10.39
CA ASN A 26 -16.95 15.99 11.51
C ASN A 26 -18.25 16.76 11.78
N GLN A 27 -19.33 16.52 11.02
CA GLN A 27 -20.60 17.20 11.27
C GLN A 27 -21.26 16.68 12.55
N PRO A 28 -21.79 17.56 13.42
CA PRO A 28 -22.46 17.15 14.65
C PRO A 28 -23.83 16.52 14.39
N THR A 29 -24.43 16.78 13.23
CA THR A 29 -25.77 16.33 12.86
C THR A 29 -25.76 15.70 11.47
N LEU A 30 -26.75 14.83 11.22
CA LEU A 30 -26.98 14.25 9.89
C LEU A 30 -27.44 15.32 8.91
N ILE A 31 -26.83 15.31 7.71
CA ILE A 31 -27.14 16.19 6.58
C ILE A 31 -28.28 15.57 5.78
N ARG A 32 -29.34 16.34 5.50
CA ARG A 32 -30.61 15.80 4.96
C ARG A 32 -30.99 16.28 3.56
N ASN A 33 -30.37 17.33 3.05
CA ASN A 33 -30.75 17.92 1.76
C ASN A 33 -29.56 18.64 1.14
N PHE A 34 -29.77 19.14 -0.09
CA PHE A 34 -28.76 19.88 -0.82
C PHE A 34 -28.28 21.15 -0.10
N ASP A 35 -29.21 21.93 0.48
CA ASP A 35 -28.89 23.22 1.09
C ASP A 35 -28.00 23.07 2.34
N GLU A 36 -28.28 22.07 3.17
CA GLU A 36 -27.40 21.70 4.28
C GLU A 36 -26.04 21.21 3.79
N ALA A 37 -26.01 20.44 2.70
CA ALA A 37 -24.76 19.89 2.16
C ALA A 37 -23.86 20.97 1.53
N ILE A 38 -24.43 21.92 0.78
CA ILE A 38 -23.67 22.98 0.08
C ILE A 38 -23.13 24.05 1.05
N ALA A 39 -23.78 24.21 2.21
CA ALA A 39 -23.31 25.10 3.27
C ALA A 39 -22.00 24.63 3.92
N ILE A 40 -21.65 23.35 3.80
CA ILE A 40 -20.43 22.79 4.39
C ILE A 40 -19.20 23.24 3.57
N PRO A 41 -18.16 23.80 4.23
CA PRO A 41 -16.93 24.19 3.56
C PRO A 41 -16.34 23.05 2.74
N LYS A 42 -15.82 23.37 1.54
CA LYS A 42 -15.18 22.40 0.61
C LYS A 42 -16.15 21.38 -0.02
N ILE A 43 -17.46 21.47 0.23
CA ILE A 43 -18.46 20.74 -0.55
C ILE A 43 -18.98 21.65 -1.65
N GLY A 44 -18.72 21.28 -2.90
CA GLY A 44 -19.23 22.00 -4.07
C GLY A 44 -20.55 21.44 -4.58
N GLN A 45 -21.21 22.18 -5.47
CA GLN A 45 -22.54 21.87 -6.01
C GLN A 45 -22.69 20.44 -6.54
N ARG A 46 -21.67 19.92 -7.24
CA ARG A 46 -21.68 18.55 -7.79
C ARG A 46 -21.64 17.45 -6.72
N ILE A 47 -21.05 17.73 -5.55
CA ILE A 47 -20.99 16.80 -4.42
C ILE A 47 -22.28 16.94 -3.59
N ALA A 48 -22.74 18.16 -3.34
CA ALA A 48 -24.00 18.42 -2.64
C ALA A 48 -25.20 17.73 -3.32
N LYS A 49 -25.32 17.80 -4.66
CA LYS A 49 -26.35 17.05 -5.41
C LYS A 49 -26.28 15.53 -5.21
N LYS A 50 -25.08 14.98 -5.04
CA LYS A 50 -24.90 13.53 -4.81
C LYS A 50 -25.28 13.17 -3.38
N ILE A 51 -24.98 14.04 -2.43
CA ILE A 51 -25.40 13.84 -1.03
C ILE A 51 -26.93 13.84 -0.97
N GLU A 52 -27.59 14.79 -1.61
CA GLU A 52 -29.05 14.83 -1.71
C GLU A 52 -29.63 13.56 -2.37
N GLU A 53 -29.10 13.13 -3.51
CA GLU A 53 -29.51 11.88 -4.16
C GLU A 53 -29.40 10.67 -3.20
N ILE A 54 -28.28 10.57 -2.47
CA ILE A 54 -28.06 9.50 -1.50
C ILE A 54 -29.05 9.59 -0.34
N VAL A 55 -29.34 10.79 0.16
CA VAL A 55 -30.32 10.95 1.25
C VAL A 55 -31.73 10.55 0.79
N LEU A 56 -32.13 10.95 -0.43
CA LEU A 56 -33.47 10.68 -0.95
C LEU A 56 -33.68 9.21 -1.35
N THR A 57 -32.65 8.56 -1.89
CA THR A 57 -32.79 7.23 -2.52
C THR A 57 -32.08 6.12 -1.77
N GLY A 58 -31.19 6.46 -0.83
CA GLY A 58 -30.24 5.52 -0.22
C GLY A 58 -29.14 5.03 -1.18
N ARG A 59 -29.06 5.57 -2.39
CA ARG A 59 -28.22 5.06 -3.48
C ARG A 59 -27.56 6.22 -4.25
N LEU A 60 -26.61 5.87 -5.11
CA LEU A 60 -25.98 6.81 -6.03
C LEU A 60 -25.85 6.15 -7.39
N LEU A 61 -26.74 6.50 -8.32
CA LEU A 61 -26.87 5.83 -9.62
C LEU A 61 -25.56 5.87 -10.42
N ARG A 62 -24.82 6.99 -10.34
CA ARG A 62 -23.51 7.10 -10.99
C ARG A 62 -22.51 6.06 -10.48
N LEU A 63 -22.53 5.77 -9.18
CA LEU A 63 -21.63 4.76 -8.61
C LEU A 63 -22.05 3.36 -9.06
N GLU A 64 -23.35 3.06 -9.03
CA GLU A 64 -23.89 1.78 -9.49
C GLU A 64 -23.51 1.51 -10.95
N ASN A 65 -23.72 2.49 -11.83
CA ASN A 65 -23.35 2.36 -13.25
C ASN A 65 -21.84 2.16 -13.43
N ALA A 66 -21.02 2.88 -12.67
CA ALA A 66 -19.57 2.74 -12.73
C ALA A 66 -19.08 1.35 -12.24
N GLU A 67 -19.79 0.73 -11.29
CA GLU A 67 -19.46 -0.60 -10.78
C GLU A 67 -20.05 -1.75 -11.62
N ALA A 68 -21.07 -1.45 -12.42
CA ALA A 68 -21.69 -2.41 -13.35
C ALA A 68 -20.85 -2.64 -14.63
N GLU A 69 -19.96 -1.71 -14.98
CA GLU A 69 -19.05 -1.83 -16.12
C GLU A 69 -18.15 -3.08 -15.96
N PRO A 70 -18.18 -4.04 -16.91
CA PRO A 70 -17.35 -5.25 -16.84
C PRO A 70 -15.86 -4.93 -16.64
N ASP A 71 -15.38 -3.87 -17.30
CA ASP A 71 -14.00 -3.43 -17.24
C ASP A 71 -13.61 -2.87 -15.85
N ASP A 72 -14.53 -2.37 -15.01
CA ASP A 72 -14.19 -1.93 -13.64
C ASP A 72 -13.80 -3.12 -12.77
N LYS A 73 -14.41 -4.30 -12.97
CA LYS A 73 -14.03 -5.53 -12.24
C LYS A 73 -12.63 -6.00 -12.63
N ILE A 74 -12.31 -5.99 -13.92
CA ILE A 74 -10.98 -6.38 -14.41
C ILE A 74 -9.93 -5.34 -14.00
N LEU A 75 -10.28 -4.05 -14.03
CA LEU A 75 -9.42 -2.98 -13.56
C LEU A 75 -9.08 -3.17 -12.08
N LYS A 76 -10.07 -3.46 -11.23
CA LYS A 76 -9.87 -3.80 -9.81
C LYS A 76 -8.96 -5.02 -9.64
N LEU A 77 -9.21 -6.08 -10.42
CA LEU A 77 -8.38 -7.30 -10.39
C LEU A 77 -6.91 -6.97 -10.66
N PHE A 78 -6.62 -6.30 -11.78
CA PHE A 78 -5.24 -5.96 -12.16
C PHE A 78 -4.59 -4.92 -11.25
N MET A 79 -5.35 -3.95 -10.74
CA MET A 79 -4.84 -2.96 -9.79
C MET A 79 -4.50 -3.56 -8.42
N GLY A 80 -5.03 -4.73 -8.08
CA GLY A 80 -4.63 -5.45 -6.86
C GLY A 80 -3.23 -6.08 -6.96
N ILE A 81 -2.68 -6.21 -8.17
CA ILE A 81 -1.34 -6.77 -8.38
C ILE A 81 -0.30 -5.75 -7.90
N TYR A 82 0.67 -6.21 -7.10
CA TYR A 82 1.75 -5.35 -6.62
C TYR A 82 2.45 -4.60 -7.75
N GLY A 83 2.59 -3.28 -7.58
CA GLY A 83 3.29 -2.41 -8.53
C GLY A 83 2.52 -2.13 -9.83
N VAL A 84 1.25 -2.54 -9.94
CA VAL A 84 0.39 -2.21 -11.06
C VAL A 84 -0.44 -0.97 -10.73
N ASN A 85 -0.42 -0.01 -11.66
CA ASN A 85 -1.24 1.20 -11.58
C ASN A 85 -2.31 1.20 -12.67
N VAL A 86 -3.22 2.17 -12.57
CA VAL A 86 -4.33 2.39 -13.52
C VAL A 86 -3.86 2.37 -14.97
N LYS A 87 -2.81 3.13 -15.30
CA LYS A 87 -2.33 3.26 -16.67
C LYS A 87 -1.90 1.91 -17.24
N LEU A 88 -1.19 1.12 -16.45
CA LEU A 88 -0.74 -0.20 -16.85
C LEU A 88 -1.91 -1.20 -16.93
N ALA A 89 -2.81 -1.20 -15.94
CA ALA A 89 -3.98 -2.06 -15.93
C ALA A 89 -4.92 -1.76 -17.11
N SER A 90 -5.24 -0.50 -17.37
CA SER A 90 -6.04 -0.07 -18.52
C SER A 90 -5.37 -0.44 -19.84
N LYS A 91 -4.03 -0.36 -19.93
CA LYS A 91 -3.30 -0.84 -21.11
C LYS A 91 -3.56 -2.33 -21.35
N TRP A 92 -3.42 -3.17 -20.32
CA TRP A 92 -3.68 -4.60 -20.46
C TRP A 92 -5.12 -4.92 -20.83
N ILE A 93 -6.09 -4.19 -20.27
CA ILE A 93 -7.51 -4.32 -20.63
C ILE A 93 -7.73 -3.94 -22.10
N SER A 94 -7.13 -2.85 -22.58
CA SER A 94 -7.24 -2.44 -23.98
C SER A 94 -6.59 -3.45 -24.96
N GLN A 95 -5.63 -4.24 -24.47
CA GLN A 95 -5.00 -5.33 -25.22
C GLN A 95 -5.80 -6.64 -25.16
N GLY A 96 -6.98 -6.64 -24.51
CA GLY A 96 -7.85 -7.82 -24.42
C GLY A 96 -7.55 -8.73 -23.24
N HIS A 97 -6.60 -8.42 -22.35
CA HIS A 97 -6.34 -9.24 -21.16
C HIS A 97 -7.45 -9.06 -20.13
N ARG A 98 -7.90 -10.17 -19.54
CA ARG A 98 -9.03 -10.22 -18.60
C ARG A 98 -8.72 -11.02 -17.32
N THR A 99 -7.70 -11.90 -17.38
CA THR A 99 -7.35 -12.81 -16.28
C THR A 99 -5.86 -12.75 -15.94
N PHE A 100 -5.46 -13.30 -14.79
CA PHE A 100 -4.04 -13.47 -14.45
C PHE A 100 -3.31 -14.39 -15.44
N SER A 101 -3.99 -15.43 -15.94
CA SER A 101 -3.44 -16.34 -16.95
C SER A 101 -3.06 -15.58 -18.23
N ASP A 102 -3.89 -14.62 -18.64
CA ASP A 102 -3.58 -13.79 -19.81
C ASP A 102 -2.31 -12.98 -19.58
N LEU A 103 -2.16 -12.40 -18.39
CA LEU A 103 -0.98 -11.62 -18.03
C LEU A 103 0.28 -12.49 -17.97
N THR A 104 0.22 -13.65 -17.31
CA THR A 104 1.38 -14.53 -17.16
C THR A 104 1.84 -15.15 -18.48
N THR A 105 0.93 -15.28 -19.45
CA THR A 105 1.20 -15.89 -20.76
C THR A 105 1.65 -14.86 -21.79
N TYR A 106 1.00 -13.69 -21.85
CA TYR A 106 1.16 -12.76 -22.97
C TYR A 106 1.85 -11.44 -22.60
N VAL A 107 1.98 -11.14 -21.30
CA VAL A 107 2.60 -9.88 -20.84
C VAL A 107 4.00 -10.15 -20.29
N ARG A 108 4.96 -9.31 -20.67
CA ARG A 108 6.28 -9.27 -20.02
C ARG A 108 6.18 -8.60 -18.65
N LEU A 109 5.84 -9.40 -17.64
CA LEU A 109 5.76 -8.98 -16.24
C LEU A 109 7.14 -8.78 -15.61
N THR A 110 7.25 -7.82 -14.69
CA THR A 110 8.44 -7.72 -13.81
C THR A 110 8.46 -8.87 -12.79
N PRO A 111 9.62 -9.21 -12.19
CA PRO A 111 9.67 -10.20 -11.13
C PRO A 111 8.69 -9.91 -9.98
N SER A 112 8.61 -8.65 -9.54
CA SER A 112 7.71 -8.21 -8.47
C SER A 112 6.23 -8.36 -8.85
N GLN A 113 5.87 -8.09 -10.11
CA GLN A 113 4.50 -8.30 -10.60
C GLN A 113 4.14 -9.79 -10.64
N ARG A 114 5.10 -10.66 -10.98
CA ARG A 114 4.89 -12.11 -10.96
C ARG A 114 4.62 -12.62 -9.55
N ILE A 115 5.45 -12.22 -8.57
CA ILE A 115 5.21 -12.52 -7.15
C ILE A 115 3.87 -11.94 -6.70
N GLY A 116 3.54 -10.72 -7.14
CA GLY A 116 2.27 -10.07 -6.83
C GLY A 116 1.04 -10.79 -7.40
N ILE A 117 1.18 -11.55 -8.49
CA ILE A 117 0.13 -12.43 -9.01
C ILE A 117 0.10 -13.76 -8.23
N GLU A 118 1.27 -14.35 -7.98
CA GLU A 118 1.41 -15.63 -7.25
C GLU A 118 0.82 -15.56 -5.84
N HIS A 119 1.03 -14.44 -5.14
CA HIS A 119 0.52 -14.18 -3.78
C HIS A 119 -0.62 -13.18 -3.77
N TYR A 120 -1.39 -13.07 -4.85
CA TYR A 120 -2.42 -12.05 -4.97
C TYR A 120 -3.38 -12.06 -3.78
N ASP A 121 -3.96 -13.22 -3.48
CA ASP A 121 -4.95 -13.37 -2.42
C ASP A 121 -4.34 -13.10 -1.04
N ASP A 122 -3.14 -13.61 -0.76
CA ASP A 122 -2.42 -13.39 0.49
C ASP A 122 -2.15 -11.90 0.74
N LEU A 123 -1.77 -11.16 -0.31
CA LEU A 123 -1.47 -9.74 -0.25
C LEU A 123 -2.73 -8.86 -0.07
N GLN A 124 -3.93 -9.40 -0.35
CA GLN A 124 -5.19 -8.70 -0.07
C GLN A 124 -5.66 -8.89 1.38
N LEU A 125 -5.11 -9.86 2.12
CA LEU A 125 -5.52 -10.13 3.49
C LEU A 125 -5.15 -8.98 4.43
N ARG A 126 -6.07 -8.69 5.36
CA ARG A 126 -5.83 -7.71 6.43
C ARG A 126 -5.07 -8.39 7.56
N ILE A 127 -4.05 -7.73 8.06
CA ILE A 127 -3.21 -8.18 9.17
C ILE A 127 -3.82 -7.69 10.49
N PRO A 128 -4.23 -8.57 11.41
CA PRO A 128 -4.67 -8.18 12.76
C PRO A 128 -3.61 -7.37 13.51
N ARG A 129 -4.05 -6.44 14.36
CA ARG A 129 -3.13 -5.58 15.12
C ARG A 129 -2.12 -6.36 15.95
N ASP A 130 -2.56 -7.45 16.59
CA ASP A 130 -1.70 -8.26 17.45
C ASP A 130 -0.60 -8.97 16.65
N GLU A 131 -0.88 -9.37 15.41
CA GLU A 131 0.12 -9.91 14.48
C GLU A 131 1.13 -8.83 14.07
N VAL A 132 0.67 -7.61 13.77
CA VAL A 132 1.58 -6.48 13.49
C VAL A 132 2.48 -6.19 14.71
N THR A 133 1.94 -6.25 15.92
CA THR A 133 2.72 -6.09 17.16
C THR A 133 3.77 -7.18 17.30
N ALA A 134 3.41 -8.44 17.08
CA ALA A 134 4.34 -9.57 17.17
C ALA A 134 5.45 -9.48 16.13
N MET A 135 5.11 -9.18 14.87
CA MET A 135 6.07 -8.98 13.78
C MET A 135 7.02 -7.81 14.08
N GLY A 136 6.47 -6.66 14.50
CA GLY A 136 7.28 -5.50 14.83
C GLY A 136 8.22 -5.74 16.00
N LYS A 137 7.78 -6.52 17.01
CA LYS A 137 8.66 -6.96 18.11
C LYS A 137 9.79 -7.84 17.60
N HIS A 138 9.50 -8.84 16.75
CA HIS A 138 10.53 -9.71 16.19
C HIS A 138 11.59 -8.94 15.38
N ILE A 139 11.14 -7.97 14.56
CA ILE A 139 12.03 -7.09 13.80
C ILE A 139 12.88 -6.23 14.75
N THR A 140 12.28 -5.70 15.81
CA THR A 140 12.97 -4.88 16.83
C THR A 140 14.04 -5.68 17.57
N ASP A 141 13.69 -6.87 18.05
CA ASP A 141 14.63 -7.74 18.77
C ASP A 141 15.81 -8.13 17.85
N THR A 142 15.53 -8.47 16.59
CA THR A 142 16.57 -8.77 15.58
C THR A 142 17.45 -7.56 15.30
N ALA A 143 16.87 -6.37 15.17
CA ALA A 143 17.59 -5.13 14.95
C ALA A 143 18.53 -4.79 16.11
N GLN A 144 18.06 -4.94 17.35
CA GLN A 144 18.83 -4.63 18.55
C GLN A 144 20.00 -5.60 18.78
N ILE A 145 19.87 -6.86 18.36
CA ILE A 145 20.99 -7.82 18.35
C ILE A 145 22.08 -7.36 17.36
N LEU A 146 21.70 -6.82 16.21
CA LEU A 146 22.64 -6.36 15.19
C LEU A 146 23.32 -5.03 15.56
N ASP A 147 22.56 -4.08 16.12
CA ASP A 147 23.07 -2.82 16.64
C ASP A 147 22.16 -2.30 17.78
N PRO A 148 22.62 -2.30 19.04
CA PRO A 148 21.80 -1.87 20.18
C PRO A 148 21.46 -0.38 20.17
N ASN A 149 22.09 0.42 19.31
CA ASN A 149 21.83 1.86 19.17
C ASN A 149 20.75 2.16 18.11
N ILE A 150 20.24 1.15 17.42
CA ILE A 150 19.14 1.30 16.46
C ILE A 150 17.81 1.36 17.20
N GLU A 151 16.99 2.32 16.80
CA GLU A 151 15.60 2.44 17.20
C GLU A 151 14.69 2.02 16.04
N ILE A 152 13.74 1.13 16.33
CA ILE A 152 12.71 0.65 15.41
C ILE A 152 11.36 1.20 15.87
N ILE A 153 10.64 1.84 14.94
CA ILE A 153 9.29 2.36 15.18
C ILE A 153 8.33 1.75 14.16
N ILE A 154 7.27 1.12 14.64
CA ILE A 154 6.16 0.67 13.80
C ILE A 154 5.32 1.89 13.42
N GLY A 155 5.26 2.19 12.13
CA GLY A 155 4.60 3.35 11.56
C GLY A 155 3.17 3.08 11.08
N GLY A 156 2.79 3.74 9.99
CA GLY A 156 1.62 3.35 9.22
C GLY A 156 0.27 3.46 9.91
N SER A 157 -0.65 2.63 9.43
CA SER A 157 -1.99 2.47 10.01
C SER A 157 -1.95 1.97 11.45
N TYR A 158 -0.95 1.15 11.79
CA TYR A 158 -0.72 0.65 13.14
C TYR A 158 -0.49 1.78 14.14
N ARG A 159 0.39 2.73 13.82
CA ARG A 159 0.66 3.93 14.64
C ARG A 159 -0.55 4.83 14.80
N ARG A 160 -1.48 4.83 13.83
CA ARG A 160 -2.75 5.57 13.89
C ARG A 160 -3.86 4.83 14.66
N GLY A 161 -3.57 3.68 15.26
CA GLY A 161 -4.52 2.92 16.08
C GLY A 161 -5.47 2.00 15.30
N ALA A 162 -5.14 1.64 14.06
CA ALA A 162 -5.97 0.71 13.29
C ALA A 162 -6.03 -0.69 13.96
N LYS A 163 -7.21 -1.31 13.95
CA LYS A 163 -7.45 -2.69 14.41
C LYS A 163 -6.86 -3.74 13.46
N THR A 164 -6.77 -3.39 12.18
CA THR A 164 -6.12 -4.21 11.15
C THR A 164 -5.31 -3.33 10.20
N SER A 165 -4.22 -3.86 9.67
CA SER A 165 -3.30 -3.21 8.74
C SER A 165 -3.28 -3.93 7.39
N GLY A 166 -2.83 -3.25 6.33
CA GLY A 166 -2.62 -3.90 5.03
C GLY A 166 -1.19 -4.41 4.89
N ASP A 167 -0.28 -3.69 5.53
CA ASP A 167 1.14 -3.91 5.57
C ASP A 167 1.69 -3.50 6.94
N ILE A 168 2.92 -3.90 7.22
CA ILE A 168 3.69 -3.38 8.34
C ILE A 168 4.70 -2.35 7.82
N ASP A 169 4.55 -1.11 8.29
CA ASP A 169 5.49 -0.01 8.03
C ASP A 169 6.51 0.07 9.15
N ILE A 170 7.79 -0.01 8.82
CA ILE A 170 8.88 0.10 9.81
C ILE A 170 9.77 1.29 9.49
N ILE A 171 9.97 2.15 10.49
CA ILE A 171 10.93 3.26 10.49
C ILE A 171 12.16 2.83 11.31
N ILE A 172 13.34 3.05 10.75
CA ILE A 172 14.63 2.76 11.37
C ILE A 172 15.36 4.07 11.60
N SER A 173 15.87 4.29 12.82
CA SER A 173 16.68 5.45 13.15
C SER A 173 17.84 5.10 14.09
N LYS A 174 18.87 5.94 14.13
CA LYS A 174 20.01 5.83 15.03
C LYS A 174 20.42 7.24 15.45
N PHE A 175 20.75 7.40 16.73
CA PHE A 175 21.21 8.68 17.26
C PHE A 175 22.49 9.14 16.53
N ASN A 176 22.61 10.45 16.29
CA ASN A 176 23.68 11.08 15.52
C ASN A 176 23.78 10.71 14.02
N THR A 177 22.79 10.00 13.45
CA THR A 177 22.73 9.84 11.99
C THR A 177 22.26 11.13 11.32
N THR A 178 23.06 11.63 10.39
CA THR A 178 22.75 12.86 9.64
C THR A 178 22.21 12.57 8.23
N LYS A 179 22.53 11.41 7.67
CA LYS A 179 22.12 10.97 6.34
C LYS A 179 21.62 9.53 6.36
N THR A 180 20.54 9.26 5.62
CA THR A 180 19.95 7.91 5.53
C THR A 180 20.96 6.85 5.05
N THR A 181 21.91 7.25 4.20
CA THR A 181 22.93 6.35 3.65
C THR A 181 23.82 5.70 4.71
N GLU A 182 23.94 6.32 5.89
CA GLU A 182 24.66 5.76 7.03
C GLU A 182 23.95 4.51 7.60
N LEU A 183 22.64 4.36 7.38
CA LEU A 183 21.85 3.21 7.82
C LEU A 183 21.79 2.09 6.77
N THR A 184 22.24 2.33 5.53
CA THR A 184 22.19 1.34 4.44
C THR A 184 22.92 0.02 4.78
N PRO A 185 24.13 0.03 5.39
CA PRO A 185 24.80 -1.20 5.77
C PRO A 185 24.00 -1.99 6.82
N PHE A 186 23.44 -1.29 7.81
CA PHE A 186 22.59 -1.91 8.82
C PHE A 186 21.32 -2.52 8.21
N LEU A 187 20.62 -1.78 7.34
CA LEU A 187 19.42 -2.28 6.67
C LEU A 187 19.73 -3.54 5.85
N SER A 188 20.88 -3.57 5.18
CA SER A 188 21.34 -4.74 4.41
C SER A 188 21.55 -5.96 5.31
N SER A 189 22.19 -5.77 6.47
CA SER A 189 22.37 -6.82 7.47
C SER A 189 21.04 -7.30 8.05
N LEU A 190 20.12 -6.38 8.38
CA LEU A 190 18.81 -6.73 8.90
C LEU A 190 18.00 -7.55 7.90
N VAL A 191 17.93 -7.12 6.64
CA VAL A 191 17.24 -7.85 5.57
C VAL A 191 17.85 -9.24 5.38
N LYS A 192 19.18 -9.34 5.37
CA LYS A 192 19.88 -10.63 5.26
C LYS A 192 19.52 -11.58 6.42
N THR A 193 19.55 -11.08 7.66
CA THR A 193 19.22 -11.87 8.85
C THR A 193 17.78 -12.34 8.84
N LEU A 194 16.83 -11.44 8.57
CA LEU A 194 15.41 -11.79 8.51
C LEU A 194 15.11 -12.76 7.36
N THR A 195 15.80 -12.64 6.23
CA THR A 195 15.69 -13.59 5.12
C THR A 195 16.22 -14.97 5.49
N ALA A 196 17.39 -15.03 6.15
CA ALA A 196 17.99 -16.29 6.61
C ALA A 196 17.08 -17.02 7.62
N SER A 197 16.38 -16.26 8.47
CA SER A 197 15.38 -16.79 9.41
C SER A 197 14.04 -17.18 8.77
N LYS A 198 13.86 -16.98 7.46
CA LYS A 198 12.60 -17.16 6.72
C LYS A 198 11.45 -16.26 7.19
N PHE A 199 11.76 -15.20 7.94
CA PHE A 199 10.80 -14.16 8.27
C PHE A 199 10.52 -13.25 7.07
N LEU A 200 11.57 -12.82 6.35
CA LEU A 200 11.41 -12.19 5.03
C LEU A 200 11.53 -13.24 3.94
N VAL A 201 10.46 -13.38 3.16
CA VAL A 201 10.33 -14.48 2.19
C VAL A 201 10.40 -13.99 0.73
N ALA A 202 10.02 -12.73 0.49
CA ALA A 202 10.08 -12.09 -0.82
C ALA A 202 10.48 -10.62 -0.70
N ALA A 203 11.07 -10.08 -1.76
CA ALA A 203 11.44 -8.67 -1.87
C ALA A 203 10.88 -8.09 -3.17
N PHE A 204 9.97 -7.12 -3.06
CA PHE A 204 9.31 -6.54 -4.22
C PHE A 204 10.08 -5.36 -4.84
N GLN A 205 10.98 -4.73 -4.09
CA GLN A 205 11.85 -3.65 -4.58
C GLN A 205 13.15 -3.65 -3.78
N SER A 206 14.21 -4.28 -4.28
CA SER A 206 15.54 -4.19 -3.68
C SER A 206 16.28 -2.99 -4.27
N ARG A 207 16.22 -1.84 -3.61
CA ARG A 207 17.22 -0.77 -3.78
C ARG A 207 18.28 -0.87 -2.69
N ILE A 208 18.86 -2.05 -2.52
CA ILE A 208 20.08 -2.18 -1.73
C ILE A 208 21.22 -1.98 -2.72
N ILE A 209 21.72 -0.75 -2.79
CA ILE A 209 22.94 -0.46 -3.54
C ILE A 209 24.09 -0.98 -2.66
N ALA A 210 24.46 -2.23 -2.84
CA ALA A 210 25.77 -2.69 -2.41
C ALA A 210 26.75 -2.30 -3.52
N LYS A 211 27.64 -1.34 -3.24
CA LYS A 211 28.82 -1.10 -4.06
C LYS A 211 29.91 -2.07 -3.60
N ASP A 212 30.53 -2.79 -4.53
CA ASP A 212 31.73 -3.56 -4.22
C ASP A 212 32.94 -2.64 -3.97
N GLN A 213 34.09 -3.21 -3.62
CA GLN A 213 35.34 -2.46 -3.38
C GLN A 213 35.84 -1.69 -4.63
N ASN A 214 35.27 -1.96 -5.80
CA ASN A 214 35.59 -1.33 -7.08
C ASN A 214 34.50 -0.34 -7.55
N GLY A 215 33.47 -0.09 -6.73
CA GLY A 215 32.42 0.88 -7.03
C GLY A 215 31.39 0.43 -8.07
N THR A 216 31.32 -0.87 -8.38
CA THR A 216 30.31 -1.44 -9.29
C THR A 216 29.03 -1.85 -8.54
N ASP A 217 27.89 -1.67 -9.21
CA ASP A 217 26.57 -1.99 -8.66
C ASP A 217 26.40 -3.51 -8.54
N VAL A 218 26.32 -4.03 -7.31
CA VAL A 218 26.00 -5.44 -7.07
C VAL A 218 24.47 -5.56 -7.03
N VAL A 219 23.88 -6.04 -8.12
CA VAL A 219 22.47 -6.47 -8.14
C VAL A 219 22.35 -7.68 -7.21
N SER A 220 21.61 -7.53 -6.10
CA SER A 220 21.25 -8.68 -5.27
C SER A 220 20.50 -9.69 -6.13
N SER A 221 21.02 -10.92 -6.22
CA SER A 221 20.36 -12.04 -6.89
C SER A 221 18.91 -12.18 -6.38
N PRO A 222 17.95 -12.59 -7.22
CA PRO A 222 16.60 -12.86 -6.76
C PRO A 222 16.64 -13.88 -5.61
N LEU A 223 15.83 -13.64 -4.59
CA LEU A 223 15.65 -14.59 -3.48
C LEU A 223 15.22 -15.95 -4.05
N PRO A 224 15.68 -17.07 -3.45
CA PRO A 224 15.26 -18.40 -3.89
C PRO A 224 13.73 -18.53 -3.83
N PRO A 225 13.15 -19.39 -4.69
CA PRO A 225 11.70 -19.62 -4.70
C PRO A 225 11.20 -20.02 -3.31
N LEU A 226 10.00 -19.55 -3.01
CA LEU A 226 9.36 -19.70 -1.71
C LEU A 226 9.15 -21.19 -1.39
N PRO A 227 9.64 -21.71 -0.25
CA PRO A 227 9.20 -23.01 0.22
C PRO A 227 7.73 -22.94 0.66
N ASN A 228 7.00 -24.04 0.49
CA ASN A 228 5.65 -24.21 1.04
C ASN A 228 5.70 -24.06 2.57
N LEU A 229 5.44 -22.85 3.06
CA LEU A 229 5.36 -22.53 4.48
C LEU A 229 3.90 -22.31 4.85
N THR A 230 3.53 -22.74 6.05
CA THR A 230 2.27 -22.35 6.69
C THR A 230 2.15 -20.83 6.71
N PRO A 231 0.97 -20.25 6.42
CA PRO A 231 0.87 -18.83 6.13
C PRO A 231 1.20 -17.99 7.36
N ILE A 232 2.21 -17.14 7.24
CA ILE A 232 2.37 -15.96 8.10
C ILE A 232 1.92 -14.81 7.21
N HIS A 233 0.72 -14.28 7.47
CA HIS A 233 0.05 -13.35 6.55
C HIS A 233 0.65 -11.93 6.64
N GLY A 234 1.03 -11.36 5.51
CA GLY A 234 1.32 -9.92 5.39
C GLY A 234 2.52 -9.55 4.52
N ALA A 235 2.43 -8.38 3.88
CA ALA A 235 3.57 -7.73 3.22
C ALA A 235 4.26 -6.77 4.20
N ALA A 236 5.59 -6.84 4.28
CA ALA A 236 6.41 -5.89 5.03
C ALA A 236 6.98 -4.83 4.08
N SER A 237 6.70 -3.56 4.36
CA SER A 237 7.31 -2.41 3.68
C SER A 237 8.27 -1.73 4.65
N ILE A 238 9.57 -1.86 4.41
CA ILE A 238 10.59 -1.20 5.22
C ILE A 238 10.93 0.12 4.53
N SER A 239 10.61 1.24 5.18
CA SER A 239 10.93 2.58 4.66
C SER A 239 11.73 3.38 5.68
N SER A 240 12.92 3.81 5.30
CA SER A 240 13.71 4.73 6.12
C SER A 240 13.15 6.15 5.97
N SER A 241 12.65 6.76 7.04
CA SER A 241 12.23 8.17 7.05
C SER A 241 12.64 8.85 8.35
N PHE A 242 13.08 10.11 8.25
CA PHE A 242 13.50 10.93 9.38
C PHE A 242 12.29 11.60 10.05
N PRO A 243 12.27 11.77 11.38
CA PRO A 243 11.55 12.86 11.99
C PRO A 243 12.32 14.17 11.71
N HIS A 244 11.65 15.16 11.14
CA HIS A 244 12.18 16.53 11.11
C HIS A 244 12.26 17.05 12.56
N PRO A 245 13.40 17.62 12.99
CA PRO A 245 13.43 18.39 14.22
C PRO A 245 12.55 19.65 14.05
N LYS A 246 11.83 19.99 15.12
CA LYS A 246 10.98 21.19 15.20
C LYS A 246 11.80 22.48 15.09
#